data_AF-A0AAE1W3A6-F1
#
_entry.id   AF-A0AAE1W3A6-F1
#
_cell.length_a   1.000
_cell.length_b   1.000
_cell.length_c   1.000
_cell.angle_alpha   90.00
_cell.angle_beta   90.00
_cell.angle_gamma   90.00
#
_symmetry.space_group_name_H-M   'P 1'
#
loop_
_entity.id
_entity.type
_entity.pdbx_description
1 polymer ?
#
loop_
_entity_poly.entity_id
_entity_poly.type
_entity_poly.pdbx_seq_one_letter_code
_entity_poly.pdbx_strand_id
1 'polypeptide(L)'
;YLYQLPPGRPNHTCGGANIWADVSRGGSMFCSAGSYCPTNTQEIPCASGMSKQRLREARIQSIDYLILLLAGACLGLISKGGDENFGAPGYTYTIIATSLLCKIAALRTFALDKLQYRRERASGISSLAHFVAKDTIDHFNTLIKPLVYLSMFYFFSNPRSLFLDNYIVLLCLVYCVTGVAYALAIFLEPGPSQLCSVLLPVVLTLLSTRPKDSTFMKILTSLCYPRWALEAFIVSNAKRYYGVWLIQRCGALLRTGYNLHQWNLCISLLLAAGAACRILAFIVSYLPVCTGLNWQLMADIPKSSAKALVQF
;
A
#
# COMPACT_ATOMS: atom_id res chain seq x y z
N TYR A 1 -13.56 -33.96 28.74
CA TYR A 1 -14.00 -34.46 30.05
C TYR A 1 -15.46 -34.86 29.92
N LEU A 2 -15.76 -36.15 29.89
CA LEU A 2 -17.14 -36.67 29.84
C LEU A 2 -17.66 -36.80 31.27
N TYR A 3 -18.80 -36.18 31.56
CA TYR A 3 -19.46 -36.33 32.86
C TYR A 3 -19.97 -37.77 33.01
N GLN A 4 -19.48 -38.50 34.01
CA GLN A 4 -19.98 -39.84 34.35
C GLN A 4 -21.32 -39.71 35.06
N LEU A 5 -22.34 -40.41 34.56
CA LEU A 5 -23.66 -40.50 35.17
C LEU A 5 -23.62 -41.46 36.38
N PRO A 6 -24.30 -41.15 37.50
CA PRO A 6 -24.38 -42.05 38.64
C PRO A 6 -25.20 -43.32 38.28
N PRO A 7 -24.76 -44.53 38.68
CA PRO A 7 -25.43 -45.77 38.33
C PRO A 7 -26.76 -45.93 39.09
N GLY A 8 -27.82 -46.36 38.39
CA GLY A 8 -29.02 -46.90 39.03
C GLY A 8 -30.37 -46.24 38.70
N ARG A 9 -30.49 -45.32 37.72
CA ARG A 9 -31.80 -44.83 37.23
C ARG A 9 -31.83 -44.78 35.70
N PRO A 10 -32.80 -45.41 35.02
CA PRO A 10 -32.83 -45.45 33.55
C PRO A 10 -33.47 -44.21 32.89
N ASN A 11 -34.18 -43.35 33.63
CA ASN A 11 -34.82 -42.15 33.10
C ASN A 11 -34.07 -40.88 33.52
N HIS A 12 -33.06 -40.52 32.73
CA HIS A 12 -32.45 -39.20 32.78
C HIS A 12 -32.81 -38.46 31.49
N THR A 13 -33.58 -37.38 31.60
CA THR A 13 -33.64 -36.37 30.54
C THR A 13 -32.25 -35.73 30.48
N CYS A 14 -31.44 -36.15 29.50
CA CYS A 14 -30.11 -35.62 29.27
C CYS A 14 -30.25 -34.14 28.89
N GLY A 15 -30.13 -33.24 29.88
CA GLY A 15 -29.88 -31.83 29.62
C GLY A 15 -28.56 -31.74 28.86
N GLY A 16 -28.55 -31.05 27.73
CA GLY A 16 -27.45 -30.98 26.76
C GLY A 16 -26.13 -30.36 27.24
N ALA A 17 -25.77 -30.53 28.52
CA ALA A 17 -24.52 -30.08 29.11
C ALA A 17 -23.30 -30.90 28.63
N ASN A 18 -23.50 -32.08 28.03
CA ASN A 18 -22.43 -32.91 27.47
C ASN A 18 -22.17 -32.69 25.97
N ILE A 19 -22.96 -31.84 25.31
CA ILE A 19 -22.64 -31.36 23.97
C ILE A 19 -21.99 -30.01 24.20
N TRP A 20 -20.67 -29.95 24.10
CA TRP A 20 -20.02 -28.65 23.86
C TRP A 20 -20.74 -28.08 22.65
N ALA A 21 -21.50 -27.00 22.87
CA ALA A 21 -22.24 -26.34 21.80
C ALA A 21 -21.25 -26.16 20.65
N ASP A 22 -21.51 -26.88 19.58
CA ASP A 22 -20.68 -26.86 18.39
C ASP A 22 -20.51 -25.38 18.02
N VAL A 23 -19.28 -24.87 18.18
CA VAL A 23 -18.92 -23.49 17.85
C VAL A 23 -19.30 -23.19 16.39
N SER A 24 -19.44 -24.24 15.58
CA SER A 24 -19.87 -24.21 14.18
C SER A 24 -21.39 -24.05 13.98
N ARG A 25 -22.23 -24.27 15.01
CA ARG A 25 -23.70 -24.13 14.94
C ARG A 25 -24.27 -22.96 15.74
N GLY A 26 -23.52 -22.40 16.69
CA GLY A 26 -23.98 -21.33 17.56
C GLY A 26 -23.48 -19.94 17.15
N GLY A 27 -24.10 -19.31 16.16
CA GLY A 27 -23.90 -17.87 15.89
C GLY A 27 -24.39 -16.95 17.03
N SER A 28 -24.94 -17.51 18.10
CA SER A 28 -25.60 -16.81 19.20
C SER A 28 -24.69 -16.48 20.39
N MET A 29 -23.40 -16.84 20.35
CA MET A 29 -22.46 -16.51 21.42
C MET A 29 -21.71 -15.20 21.16
N PHE A 30 -21.66 -14.76 19.90
CA PHE A 30 -21.04 -13.50 19.50
C PHE A 30 -22.11 -12.58 18.93
N CYS A 31 -22.23 -11.38 19.49
CA CYS A 31 -23.10 -10.34 18.95
C CYS A 31 -22.58 -9.85 17.60
N SER A 32 -23.47 -9.36 16.75
CA SER A 32 -23.08 -8.77 15.49
C SER A 32 -22.18 -7.54 15.71
N ALA A 33 -21.30 -7.24 14.75
CA ALA A 33 -20.44 -6.07 14.87
C ALA A 33 -21.29 -4.79 15.00
N GLY A 34 -21.09 -4.04 16.10
CA GLY A 34 -21.87 -2.83 16.40
C GLY A 34 -22.94 -3.01 17.48
N SER A 35 -23.07 -4.19 18.07
CA SER A 35 -23.91 -4.45 19.25
C SER A 35 -23.10 -5.13 20.36
N TYR A 36 -23.61 -5.04 21.59
CA TYR A 36 -23.10 -5.80 22.73
C TYR A 36 -24.25 -6.54 23.38
N CYS A 37 -23.96 -7.72 23.90
CA CYS A 37 -24.95 -8.57 24.54
C CYS A 37 -24.55 -8.75 26.01
N PRO A 38 -25.25 -8.12 26.95
CA PRO A 38 -25.07 -8.42 28.37
C PRO A 38 -25.53 -9.84 28.71
N THR A 39 -26.42 -10.43 27.90
CA THR A 39 -26.90 -11.83 28.00
C THR A 39 -27.06 -12.45 26.62
N ASN A 40 -27.08 -13.77 26.53
CA ASN A 40 -27.14 -14.56 25.28
C ASN A 40 -28.45 -14.37 24.47
N THR A 41 -29.44 -13.66 25.02
CA THR A 41 -30.76 -13.42 24.41
C THR A 41 -31.05 -11.94 24.15
N GLN A 42 -30.16 -11.03 24.58
CA GLN A 42 -30.37 -9.59 24.48
C GLN A 42 -29.23 -8.94 23.70
N GLU A 43 -29.55 -8.40 22.52
CA GLU A 43 -28.59 -7.67 21.68
C GLU A 43 -28.91 -6.17 21.73
N ILE A 44 -27.97 -5.35 22.20
CA ILE A 44 -28.14 -3.90 22.32
C ILE A 44 -27.21 -3.21 21.31
N PRO A 45 -27.73 -2.38 20.39
CA PRO A 45 -26.89 -1.66 19.43
C PRO A 45 -26.08 -0.55 20.12
N CYS A 46 -24.77 -0.51 19.85
CA CYS A 46 -23.86 0.54 20.30
C CYS A 46 -24.05 1.83 19.48
N ALA A 47 -25.16 2.55 19.69
CA ALA A 47 -25.47 3.77 18.92
C ALA A 47 -24.39 4.87 19.03
N SER A 48 -23.84 5.08 20.23
CA SER A 48 -22.77 6.06 20.46
C SER A 48 -21.37 5.54 20.08
N GLY A 49 -21.18 4.22 20.03
CA GLY A 49 -19.92 3.59 19.66
C GLY A 49 -19.69 3.58 18.15
N MET A 50 -20.73 3.27 17.37
CA MET A 50 -20.66 3.24 15.90
C MET A 50 -20.35 4.61 15.31
N SER A 51 -21.02 5.67 15.80
CA SER A 51 -20.74 7.04 15.34
C SER A 51 -19.32 7.49 15.68
N LYS A 52 -18.83 7.20 16.88
CA LYS A 52 -17.44 7.47 17.28
C LYS A 52 -16.41 6.68 16.45
N GLN A 53 -16.70 5.42 16.13
CA GLN A 53 -15.87 4.56 15.29
C GLN A 53 -15.78 5.14 13.86
N ARG A 54 -16.92 5.47 13.25
CA ARG A 54 -16.98 6.07 11.90
C ARG A 54 -16.28 7.42 11.83
N LEU A 55 -16.43 8.26 12.86
CA LEU A 55 -15.74 9.54 12.95
C LEU A 55 -14.22 9.35 13.02
N ARG A 56 -13.74 8.32 13.75
CA ARG A 56 -12.30 8.01 13.86
C ARG A 56 -11.70 7.54 12.54
N GLU A 57 -12.41 6.69 11.81
CA GLU A 57 -12.00 6.24 10.46
C GLU A 57 -11.94 7.40 9.48
N ALA A 58 -12.98 8.25 9.44
CA ALA A 58 -13.03 9.44 8.60
C ALA A 58 -11.92 10.44 8.95
N ARG A 59 -11.61 10.61 10.25
CA ARG A 59 -10.54 11.50 10.72
C ARG A 59 -9.16 11.07 10.21
N ILE A 60 -8.87 9.76 10.17
CA ILE A 60 -7.56 9.29 9.67
C ILE A 60 -7.44 9.57 8.17
N GLN A 61 -8.50 9.30 7.41
CA GLN A 61 -8.52 9.58 5.97
C GLN A 61 -8.41 11.09 5.67
N SER A 62 -9.10 11.94 6.44
CA SER A 62 -9.03 13.40 6.24
C SER A 62 -7.64 13.97 6.51
N ILE A 63 -6.93 13.45 7.52
CA ILE A 63 -5.53 13.82 7.80
C ILE A 63 -4.63 13.42 6.62
N ASP A 64 -4.77 12.20 6.07
CA ASP A 64 -3.97 11.77 4.92
C ASP A 64 -4.20 12.69 3.69
N TYR A 65 -5.46 13.08 3.41
CA TYR A 65 -5.76 14.03 2.33
C TYR A 65 -5.21 15.43 2.59
N LEU A 66 -5.29 15.93 3.83
CA LEU A 66 -4.73 17.22 4.21
C LEU A 66 -3.20 17.25 4.02
N ILE A 67 -2.51 16.18 4.42
CA ILE A 67 -1.06 16.07 4.24
C ILE A 67 -0.70 16.03 2.74
N LEU A 68 -1.45 15.31 1.91
CA LEU A 68 -1.24 15.29 0.46
C LEU A 68 -1.45 16.66 -0.18
N LEU A 69 -2.48 17.39 0.26
CA LEU A 69 -2.79 18.74 -0.21
C LEU A 69 -1.65 19.71 0.14
N LEU A 70 -1.19 19.70 1.41
CA LEU A 70 -0.06 20.51 1.86
C LEU A 70 1.23 20.14 1.14
N ALA A 71 1.52 18.85 0.95
CA ALA A 71 2.68 18.39 0.21
C ALA A 71 2.64 18.86 -1.26
N GLY A 72 1.48 18.79 -1.91
CA GLY A 72 1.27 19.31 -3.26
C GLY A 72 1.48 20.82 -3.36
N ALA A 73 0.99 21.58 -2.37
CA ALA A 73 1.20 23.03 -2.30
C ALA A 73 2.68 23.40 -2.10
N CYS A 74 3.34 22.81 -1.10
CA CYS A 74 4.75 23.08 -0.79
C CYS A 74 5.67 22.72 -1.97
N LEU A 75 5.52 21.51 -2.52
CA LEU A 75 6.32 21.10 -3.68
C LEU A 75 5.95 21.90 -4.93
N GLY A 76 4.69 22.28 -5.08
CA GLY A 76 4.23 23.11 -6.18
C GLY A 76 4.90 24.49 -6.21
N LEU A 77 5.09 25.09 -5.03
CA LEU A 77 5.79 26.36 -4.86
C LEU A 77 7.30 26.24 -5.10
N ILE A 78 7.93 25.16 -4.61
CA ILE A 78 9.37 24.91 -4.80
C ILE A 78 9.68 24.58 -6.27
N SER A 79 8.76 23.90 -6.95
CA SER A 79 8.93 23.39 -8.31
C SER A 79 8.64 24.41 -9.42
N LYS A 80 8.62 25.71 -9.13
CA LYS A 80 8.46 26.75 -10.17
C LYS A 80 9.57 26.57 -11.22
N GLY A 81 9.20 25.97 -12.34
CA GLY A 81 10.15 25.32 -13.26
C GLY A 81 10.97 26.34 -14.03
N GLY A 82 12.30 26.19 -13.97
CA GLY A 82 13.17 26.73 -15.00
C GLY A 82 13.02 25.90 -16.27
N ASP A 83 12.84 26.55 -17.41
CA ASP A 83 12.62 25.88 -18.70
C ASP A 83 13.81 25.01 -19.14
N GLU A 84 14.99 25.18 -18.54
CA GLU A 84 16.21 24.43 -18.88
C GLU A 84 16.14 22.94 -18.53
N ASN A 85 15.39 22.57 -17.47
CA ASN A 85 15.33 21.20 -16.95
C ASN A 85 13.95 20.56 -17.10
N PHE A 86 13.03 21.17 -17.86
CA PHE A 86 11.68 20.64 -18.13
C PHE A 86 10.86 20.29 -16.87
N GLY A 87 11.18 20.89 -15.71
CA GLY A 87 10.57 20.55 -14.42
C GLY A 87 10.96 19.19 -13.85
N ALA A 88 12.01 18.53 -14.38
CA ALA A 88 12.49 17.22 -13.92
C ALA A 88 12.68 17.11 -12.39
N PRO A 89 13.34 18.05 -11.67
CA PRO A 89 13.48 17.94 -10.22
C PRO A 89 12.12 17.97 -9.51
N GLY A 90 11.18 18.78 -9.99
CA GLY A 90 9.80 18.82 -9.50
C GLY A 90 9.15 17.45 -9.51
N TYR A 91 9.18 16.78 -10.67
CA TYR A 91 8.61 15.44 -10.81
C TYR A 91 9.34 14.37 -9.99
N THR A 92 10.65 14.50 -9.74
CA THR A 92 11.33 13.58 -8.83
C THR A 92 10.82 13.70 -7.40
N TYR A 93 10.60 14.93 -6.92
CA TYR A 93 10.05 15.16 -5.58
C TYR A 93 8.58 14.75 -5.48
N THR A 94 7.80 14.93 -6.54
CA THR A 94 6.40 14.48 -6.56
C THR A 94 6.33 12.96 -6.43
N ILE A 95 7.13 12.21 -7.21
CA ILE A 95 7.21 10.74 -7.13
C ILE A 95 7.55 10.30 -5.71
N ILE A 96 8.55 10.93 -5.07
CA ILE A 96 8.94 10.59 -3.70
C ILE A 96 7.78 10.87 -2.74
N ALA A 97 7.25 12.09 -2.73
CA ALA A 97 6.21 12.49 -1.78
C ALA A 97 4.94 11.65 -1.92
N THR A 98 4.42 11.47 -3.14
CA THR A 98 3.21 10.68 -3.36
C THR A 98 3.44 9.21 -3.05
N SER A 99 4.62 8.66 -3.37
CA SER A 99 4.94 7.27 -3.05
C SER A 99 4.97 7.05 -1.55
N LEU A 100 5.68 7.89 -0.80
CA LEU A 100 5.82 7.74 0.65
C LEU A 100 4.46 7.85 1.37
N LEU A 101 3.72 8.91 1.09
CA LEU A 101 2.43 9.18 1.73
C LEU A 101 1.40 8.10 1.40
N CYS A 102 1.35 7.65 0.14
CA CYS A 102 0.42 6.60 -0.26
C CYS A 102 0.79 5.23 0.32
N LYS A 103 2.09 4.89 0.43
CA LYS A 103 2.52 3.64 1.08
C LYS A 103 2.13 3.59 2.54
N ILE A 104 2.42 4.65 3.31
CA ILE A 104 2.10 4.69 4.74
C ILE A 104 0.60 4.48 4.95
N ALA A 105 -0.23 5.10 4.10
CA ALA A 105 -1.67 4.94 4.20
C ALA A 105 -2.14 3.52 3.81
N ALA A 106 -1.64 2.95 2.71
CA ALA A 106 -2.02 1.60 2.25
C ALA A 106 -1.47 0.48 3.16
N LEU A 107 -0.38 0.74 3.87
CA LEU A 107 0.21 -0.21 4.82
C LEU A 107 -0.75 -0.53 5.98
N ARG A 108 -1.53 0.47 6.43
CA ARG A 108 -2.44 0.32 7.58
C ARG A 108 -3.52 -0.72 7.32
N THR A 109 -3.97 -0.88 6.07
CA THR A 109 -5.05 -1.79 5.65
C THR A 109 -4.76 -3.27 5.96
N PHE A 110 -3.49 -3.70 5.80
CA PHE A 110 -3.10 -5.10 6.03
C PHE A 110 -2.25 -5.29 7.28
N ALA A 111 -1.54 -4.26 7.76
CA ALA A 111 -0.68 -4.39 8.93
C ALA A 111 -1.46 -4.54 10.25
N LEU A 112 -2.60 -3.87 10.40
CA LEU A 112 -3.41 -3.89 11.63
C LEU A 112 -4.31 -5.13 11.74
N ASP A 113 -4.72 -5.69 10.60
CA ASP A 113 -5.78 -6.70 10.56
C ASP A 113 -5.27 -8.14 10.50
N LYS A 114 -3.97 -8.37 10.70
CA LYS A 114 -3.37 -9.73 10.62
C LYS A 114 -4.03 -10.72 11.58
N LEU A 115 -4.31 -10.28 12.81
CA LEU A 115 -4.97 -11.11 13.84
C LEU A 115 -6.42 -11.41 13.46
N GLN A 116 -7.15 -10.40 12.97
CA GLN A 116 -8.53 -10.55 12.53
C GLN A 116 -8.63 -11.52 11.34
N TYR A 117 -7.76 -11.35 10.35
CA TYR A 117 -7.66 -12.24 9.20
C TYR A 117 -7.39 -13.70 9.62
N ARG A 118 -6.46 -13.95 10.56
CA ARG A 118 -6.20 -15.31 11.06
C ARG A 118 -7.44 -15.94 11.71
N ARG A 119 -8.21 -15.16 12.47
CA ARG A 119 -9.46 -15.64 13.10
C ARG A 119 -10.53 -15.95 12.05
N GLU A 120 -10.74 -15.07 11.09
CA GLU A 120 -11.70 -15.27 9.98
C GLU A 120 -11.33 -16.47 9.10
N ARG A 121 -10.04 -16.73 8.91
CA ARG A 121 -9.56 -17.91 8.19
C ARG A 121 -9.79 -19.20 8.98
N ALA A 122 -9.60 -19.19 10.30
CA ALA A 122 -9.90 -20.34 11.15
C ALA A 122 -11.40 -20.70 11.16
N SER A 123 -12.28 -19.72 10.97
CA SER A 123 -13.72 -19.93 10.80
C SER A 123 -14.14 -20.31 9.37
N GLY A 124 -13.18 -20.54 8.45
CA GLY A 124 -13.47 -21.04 7.09
C GLY A 124 -13.76 -19.97 6.03
N ILE A 125 -13.55 -18.68 6.30
CA ILE A 125 -13.76 -17.61 5.30
C ILE A 125 -12.67 -17.67 4.22
N SER A 126 -13.02 -17.47 2.95
CA SER A 126 -12.06 -17.50 1.84
C SER A 126 -11.08 -16.31 1.88
N SER A 127 -9.79 -16.58 1.69
CA SER A 127 -8.73 -15.55 1.68
C SER A 127 -8.86 -14.60 0.49
N LEU A 128 -9.33 -15.12 -0.64
CA LEU A 128 -9.55 -14.34 -1.85
C LEU A 128 -10.64 -13.30 -1.66
N ALA A 129 -11.78 -13.66 -1.07
CA ALA A 129 -12.84 -12.69 -0.79
C ALA A 129 -12.36 -11.58 0.16
N HIS A 130 -11.63 -11.94 1.21
CA HIS A 130 -11.06 -10.95 2.15
C HIS A 130 -10.06 -10.00 1.45
N PHE A 131 -9.17 -10.55 0.62
CA PHE A 131 -8.18 -9.74 -0.11
C PHE A 131 -8.84 -8.82 -1.13
N VAL A 132 -9.75 -9.33 -1.96
CA VAL A 132 -10.45 -8.55 -2.99
C VAL A 132 -11.33 -7.46 -2.38
N ALA A 133 -12.01 -7.75 -1.26
CA ALA A 133 -12.81 -6.74 -0.55
C ALA A 133 -11.96 -5.56 -0.11
N LYS A 134 -10.80 -5.83 0.49
CA LYS A 134 -9.86 -4.78 0.94
C LYS A 134 -9.20 -4.02 -0.21
N ASP A 135 -8.75 -4.73 -1.24
CA ASP A 135 -8.15 -4.10 -2.43
C ASP A 135 -9.16 -3.16 -3.12
N THR A 136 -10.43 -3.55 -3.18
CA THR A 136 -11.49 -2.71 -3.77
C THR A 136 -11.72 -1.43 -2.97
N ILE A 137 -11.76 -1.50 -1.63
CA ILE A 137 -11.91 -0.33 -0.76
C ILE A 137 -10.72 0.63 -0.93
N ASP A 138 -9.50 0.09 -0.98
CA ASP A 138 -8.30 0.90 -1.18
C ASP A 138 -8.19 1.45 -2.61
N HIS A 139 -8.81 0.83 -3.59
CA HIS A 139 -8.83 1.30 -4.96
C HIS A 139 -9.53 2.67 -5.08
N PHE A 140 -10.63 2.88 -4.35
CA PHE A 140 -11.29 4.19 -4.28
C PHE A 140 -10.37 5.27 -3.72
N ASN A 141 -9.64 4.96 -2.65
CA ASN A 141 -8.65 5.87 -2.07
C ASN A 141 -7.46 6.11 -3.04
N THR A 142 -7.11 5.12 -3.84
CA THR A 142 -6.04 5.18 -4.85
C THR A 142 -6.40 6.10 -6.02
N LEU A 143 -7.70 6.25 -6.35
CA LEU A 143 -8.17 7.17 -7.38
C LEU A 143 -8.19 8.63 -6.90
N ILE A 144 -8.59 8.86 -5.64
CA ILE A 144 -8.80 10.20 -5.08
C ILE A 144 -7.48 10.85 -4.62
N LYS A 145 -6.59 10.09 -3.96
CA LYS A 145 -5.32 10.64 -3.42
C LYS A 145 -4.44 11.35 -4.46
N PRO A 146 -4.19 10.77 -5.65
CA PRO A 146 -3.46 11.45 -6.72
C PRO A 146 -4.13 12.74 -7.18
N LEU A 147 -5.46 12.75 -7.24
CA LEU A 147 -6.23 13.91 -7.68
C LEU A 147 -6.06 15.08 -6.72
N VAL A 148 -6.16 14.82 -5.41
CA VAL A 148 -5.97 15.84 -4.37
C VAL A 148 -4.56 16.42 -4.42
N TYR A 149 -3.53 15.57 -4.51
CA TYR A 149 -2.15 16.03 -4.63
C TYR A 149 -1.91 16.87 -5.89
N LEU A 150 -2.34 16.35 -7.05
CA LEU A 150 -2.10 16.98 -8.34
C LEU A 150 -2.83 18.32 -8.47
N SER A 151 -4.03 18.45 -7.88
CA SER A 151 -4.79 19.70 -7.91
C SER A 151 -3.99 20.90 -7.38
N MET A 152 -3.34 20.74 -6.21
CA MET A 152 -2.50 21.78 -5.63
C MET A 152 -1.19 21.95 -6.38
N PHE A 153 -0.52 20.83 -6.71
CA PHE A 153 0.74 20.90 -7.44
C PHE A 153 0.61 21.63 -8.79
N TYR A 154 -0.44 21.34 -9.55
CA TYR A 154 -0.70 21.96 -10.85
C TYR A 154 -1.00 23.46 -10.70
N PHE A 155 -1.79 23.84 -9.69
CA PHE A 155 -2.14 25.23 -9.43
C PHE A 155 -0.91 26.11 -9.15
N PHE A 156 0.04 25.62 -8.36
CA PHE A 156 1.23 26.40 -7.98
C PHE A 156 2.37 26.30 -9.01
N SER A 157 2.61 25.13 -9.60
CA SER A 157 3.71 24.93 -10.55
C SER A 157 3.40 25.35 -11.98
N ASN A 158 2.11 25.42 -12.38
CA ASN A 158 1.66 25.72 -13.75
C ASN A 158 2.48 25.01 -14.85
N PRO A 159 2.58 23.67 -14.84
CA PRO A 159 3.32 22.94 -15.87
C PRO A 159 2.61 23.04 -17.24
N ARG A 160 3.38 23.00 -18.34
CA ARG A 160 2.85 23.03 -19.71
C ARG A 160 2.06 21.78 -20.10
N SER A 161 2.28 20.65 -19.43
CA SER A 161 1.59 19.38 -19.71
C SER A 161 0.11 19.42 -19.33
N LEU A 162 -0.70 18.58 -19.99
CA LEU A 162 -2.11 18.44 -19.64
C LEU A 162 -2.26 17.82 -18.25
N PHE A 163 -3.24 18.31 -17.49
CA PHE A 163 -3.60 17.76 -16.18
C PHE A 163 -3.89 16.25 -16.26
N LEU A 164 -4.62 15.82 -17.28
CA LEU A 164 -5.05 14.43 -17.46
C LEU A 164 -3.87 13.48 -17.68
N ASP A 165 -2.86 13.87 -18.47
CA ASP A 165 -1.69 13.02 -18.72
C ASP A 165 -0.88 12.80 -17.44
N ASN A 166 -0.68 13.85 -16.63
CA ASN A 166 -0.01 13.73 -15.34
C ASN A 166 -0.83 12.94 -14.32
N TYR A 167 -2.17 13.08 -14.37
CA TYR A 167 -3.07 12.32 -13.52
C TYR A 167 -3.00 10.82 -13.81
N ILE A 168 -3.00 10.42 -15.08
CA ILE A 168 -2.84 9.00 -15.47
C ILE A 168 -1.52 8.45 -14.94
N VAL A 169 -0.40 9.16 -15.12
CA VAL A 169 0.91 8.71 -14.64
C VAL A 169 0.93 8.58 -13.12
N LEU A 170 0.40 9.57 -12.38
CA LEU A 170 0.30 9.50 -10.92
C LEU A 170 -0.61 8.36 -10.45
N LEU A 171 -1.73 8.12 -11.13
CA LEU A 171 -2.66 7.05 -10.80
C LEU A 171 -1.97 5.67 -10.94
N CYS A 172 -1.28 5.44 -12.06
CA CYS A 172 -0.52 4.20 -12.27
C CYS A 172 0.62 4.04 -11.27
N LEU A 173 1.31 5.14 -10.94
CA LEU A 173 2.34 5.13 -9.90
C LEU A 173 1.76 4.74 -8.54
N VAL A 174 0.69 5.39 -8.08
CA VAL A 174 0.08 5.09 -6.78
C VAL A 174 -0.47 3.66 -6.76
N TYR A 175 -1.08 3.19 -7.86
CA TYR A 175 -1.49 1.79 -7.99
C TYR A 175 -0.34 0.79 -7.83
N CYS A 176 0.82 1.06 -8.42
CA CYS A 176 2.02 0.24 -8.24
C CYS A 176 2.53 0.28 -6.79
N VAL A 177 2.57 1.48 -6.22
CA VAL A 177 3.09 1.76 -4.88
C VAL A 177 2.24 1.09 -3.79
N THR A 178 0.91 1.09 -3.92
CA THR A 178 0.02 0.39 -2.97
C THR A 178 0.20 -1.13 -3.05
N GLY A 179 0.41 -1.70 -4.25
CA GLY A 179 0.75 -3.11 -4.40
C GLY A 179 2.04 -3.51 -3.67
N VAL A 180 3.10 -2.69 -3.76
CA VAL A 180 4.35 -2.91 -3.01
C VAL A 180 4.11 -2.78 -1.49
N ALA A 181 3.28 -1.83 -1.06
CA ALA A 181 2.94 -1.67 0.36
C ALA A 181 2.22 -2.91 0.92
N TYR A 182 1.32 -3.54 0.15
CA TYR A 182 0.66 -4.77 0.58
C TYR A 182 1.62 -5.94 0.75
N ALA A 183 2.56 -6.10 -0.19
CA ALA A 183 3.60 -7.11 -0.05
C ALA A 183 4.41 -6.87 1.24
N LEU A 184 4.88 -5.65 1.48
CA LEU A 184 5.63 -5.30 2.69
C LEU A 184 4.80 -5.47 3.97
N ALA A 185 3.51 -5.14 3.94
CA ALA A 185 2.61 -5.28 5.09
C ALA A 185 2.44 -6.74 5.50
N ILE A 186 2.40 -7.65 4.52
CA ILE A 186 2.21 -9.08 4.78
C ILE A 186 3.53 -9.72 5.22
N PHE A 187 4.63 -9.45 4.51
CA PHE A 187 5.95 -10.04 4.79
C PHE A 187 6.55 -9.62 6.14
N LEU A 188 6.39 -8.36 6.53
CA LEU A 188 7.05 -7.81 7.72
C LEU A 188 6.05 -7.45 8.82
N GLU A 189 6.51 -7.46 10.08
CA GLU A 189 5.77 -6.88 11.21
C GLU A 189 5.53 -5.36 11.01
N PRO A 190 4.50 -4.78 11.67
CA PRO A 190 4.09 -3.39 11.43
C PRO A 190 5.21 -2.36 11.65
N GLY A 191 6.11 -2.60 12.60
CA GLY A 191 7.27 -1.72 12.86
C GLY A 191 8.25 -1.65 11.68
N PRO A 192 8.95 -2.74 11.32
CA PRO A 192 9.91 -2.73 10.21
C PRO A 192 9.25 -2.45 8.85
N SER A 193 7.99 -2.84 8.66
CA SER A 193 7.26 -2.59 7.42
C SER A 193 7.04 -1.10 7.13
N GLN A 194 6.83 -0.28 8.17
CA GLN A 194 6.74 1.18 8.06
C GLN A 194 8.07 1.79 7.60
N LEU A 195 9.19 1.37 8.19
CA LEU A 195 10.51 1.87 7.82
C LEU A 195 10.86 1.50 6.37
N CYS A 196 10.62 0.26 5.96
CA CYS A 196 10.82 -0.16 4.56
C CYS A 196 9.91 0.58 3.58
N SER A 197 8.66 0.88 3.98
CA SER A 197 7.73 1.65 3.15
C SER A 197 8.20 3.07 2.89
N VAL A 198 8.92 3.68 3.85
CA VAL A 198 9.49 5.03 3.70
C VAL A 198 10.84 4.99 3.00
N LEU A 199 11.72 4.05 3.34
CA LEU A 199 13.07 4.00 2.78
C LEU A 199 13.06 3.61 1.30
N LEU A 200 12.22 2.65 0.92
CA LEU A 200 12.26 2.05 -0.43
C LEU A 200 11.97 3.07 -1.55
N PRO A 201 10.94 3.94 -1.50
CA PRO A 201 10.74 4.95 -2.54
C PRO A 201 11.89 5.94 -2.67
N VAL A 202 12.48 6.37 -1.55
CA VAL A 202 13.60 7.32 -1.57
C VAL A 202 14.82 6.67 -2.24
N VAL A 203 15.22 5.48 -1.79
CA VAL A 203 16.38 4.77 -2.34
C VAL A 203 16.16 4.45 -3.82
N LEU A 204 15.01 3.92 -4.22
CA LEU A 204 14.75 3.60 -5.62
C LEU A 204 14.71 4.83 -6.52
N THR A 205 14.21 5.97 -6.03
CA THR A 205 14.20 7.21 -6.82
C THR A 205 15.62 7.76 -6.96
N LEU A 206 16.42 7.76 -5.89
CA LEU A 206 17.82 8.17 -5.94
C LEU A 206 18.62 7.31 -6.93
N LEU A 207 18.44 5.99 -6.90
CA LEU A 207 19.06 5.06 -7.85
C LEU A 207 18.63 5.36 -9.31
N SER A 208 17.39 5.82 -9.51
CA SER A 208 16.91 6.21 -10.84
C SER A 208 17.54 7.50 -11.37
N THR A 209 18.00 8.39 -10.49
CA THR A 209 18.58 9.69 -10.88
C THR A 209 20.10 9.66 -11.08
N ARG A 210 20.78 8.61 -10.63
CA ARG A 210 22.25 8.48 -10.75
C ARG A 210 22.68 8.02 -12.15
N PRO A 211 23.86 8.47 -12.64
CA PRO A 211 24.43 8.00 -13.90
C PRO A 211 24.75 6.48 -13.85
N LYS A 212 24.69 5.82 -15.01
CA LYS A 212 24.73 4.36 -15.14
C LYS A 212 26.14 3.86 -15.46
N ASP A 213 26.93 3.61 -14.42
CA ASP A 213 28.34 3.25 -14.60
C ASP A 213 28.55 1.73 -14.76
N SER A 214 27.71 0.90 -14.13
CA SER A 214 27.82 -0.57 -14.15
C SER A 214 26.63 -1.29 -14.80
N THR A 215 26.86 -2.49 -15.33
CA THR A 215 25.82 -3.34 -15.96
C THR A 215 24.73 -3.74 -14.95
N PHE A 216 25.11 -4.01 -13.70
CA PHE A 216 24.17 -4.29 -12.61
C PHE A 216 23.26 -3.09 -12.33
N MET A 217 23.82 -1.87 -12.26
CA MET A 217 23.02 -0.66 -12.10
C MET A 217 22.06 -0.46 -13.28
N LYS A 218 22.46 -0.79 -14.51
CA LYS A 218 21.56 -0.70 -15.68
C LYS A 218 20.34 -1.61 -15.54
N ILE A 219 20.54 -2.86 -15.11
CA ILE A 219 19.47 -3.84 -14.88
C ILE A 219 18.57 -3.37 -13.73
N LEU A 220 19.17 -3.04 -12.58
CA LEU A 220 18.42 -2.63 -11.40
C LEU A 220 17.56 -1.40 -11.69
N THR A 221 18.16 -0.35 -12.25
CA THR A 221 17.44 0.87 -12.60
C THR A 221 16.40 0.63 -13.70
N SER A 222 16.55 -0.38 -14.55
CA SER A 222 15.52 -0.73 -15.57
C SER A 222 14.27 -1.39 -14.99
N LEU A 223 14.38 -2.03 -13.81
CA LEU A 223 13.29 -2.71 -13.11
C LEU A 223 12.56 -1.80 -12.10
N CYS A 224 13.12 -0.63 -11.82
CA CYS A 224 12.62 0.30 -10.81
C CYS A 224 11.40 1.10 -11.30
N TYR A 225 10.27 1.01 -10.59
CA TYR A 225 9.05 1.80 -10.89
C TYR A 225 9.26 3.33 -10.92
N PRO A 226 10.13 3.96 -10.08
CA PRO A 226 10.35 5.40 -10.18
C PRO A 226 10.94 5.83 -11.51
N ARG A 227 11.71 4.96 -12.20
CA ARG A 227 12.28 5.27 -13.50
C ARG A 227 11.20 5.40 -14.57
N TRP A 228 10.32 4.41 -14.67
CA TRP A 228 9.23 4.43 -15.65
C TRP A 228 8.28 5.60 -15.39
N ALA A 229 8.02 5.91 -14.12
CA ALA A 229 7.22 7.07 -13.75
C ALA A 229 7.89 8.40 -14.14
N LEU A 230 9.18 8.57 -13.82
CA LEU A 230 9.92 9.79 -14.15
C LEU A 230 10.01 10.01 -15.67
N GLU A 231 10.30 8.94 -16.42
CA GLU A 231 10.29 8.95 -17.88
C GLU A 231 8.92 9.35 -18.43
N ALA A 232 7.83 8.79 -17.90
CA ALA A 232 6.48 9.13 -18.32
C ALA A 232 6.10 10.61 -18.04
N PHE A 233 6.48 11.17 -16.88
CA PHE A 233 6.26 12.59 -16.57
C PHE A 233 7.05 13.51 -17.51
N ILE A 234 8.34 13.23 -17.72
CA ILE A 234 9.20 14.06 -18.56
C ILE A 234 8.75 13.98 -20.03
N VAL A 235 8.41 12.78 -20.53
CA VAL A 235 7.91 12.61 -21.89
C VAL A 235 6.58 13.33 -22.10
N SER A 236 5.67 13.26 -21.13
CA SER A 236 4.40 14.00 -21.16
C SER A 236 4.62 15.51 -21.29
N ASN A 237 5.54 16.06 -20.50
CA ASN A 237 5.87 17.48 -20.55
C ASN A 237 6.59 17.84 -21.87
N ALA A 238 7.57 17.03 -22.29
CA ALA A 238 8.37 17.26 -23.49
C ALA A 238 7.56 17.29 -24.78
N LYS A 239 6.47 16.51 -24.89
CA LYS A 239 5.59 16.53 -26.08
C LYS A 239 4.99 17.90 -26.35
N ARG A 240 4.82 18.74 -25.33
CA ARG A 240 4.21 20.08 -25.45
C ARG A 240 5.22 21.20 -25.72
N TYR A 241 6.52 20.91 -25.73
CA TYR A 241 7.56 21.85 -26.15
C TYR A 241 7.77 21.73 -27.67
N TYR A 242 7.35 22.79 -28.39
CA TYR A 242 7.51 22.96 -29.85
C TYR A 242 8.13 24.33 -30.16
N GLY A 243 8.63 24.50 -31.39
CA GLY A 243 9.27 25.74 -31.85
C GLY A 243 10.69 25.91 -31.31
N VAL A 244 11.01 27.08 -30.77
CA VAL A 244 12.35 27.45 -30.26
C VAL A 244 12.89 26.47 -29.22
N TRP A 245 12.00 25.83 -28.47
CA TRP A 245 12.31 24.88 -27.41
C TRP A 245 12.67 23.46 -27.91
N LEU A 246 12.66 23.22 -29.22
CA LEU A 246 12.95 21.90 -29.80
C LEU A 246 14.41 21.48 -29.57
N ILE A 247 15.35 22.42 -29.63
CA ILE A 247 16.78 22.13 -29.43
C ILE A 247 17.07 21.72 -27.98
N GLN A 248 16.46 22.41 -27.01
CA GLN A 248 16.57 22.08 -25.59
C GLN A 248 15.90 20.76 -25.28
N ARG A 249 14.76 20.45 -25.91
CA ARG A 249 14.08 19.15 -25.79
C ARG A 249 14.98 18.02 -26.26
N CYS A 250 15.55 18.12 -27.46
CA CYS A 250 16.47 17.10 -27.97
C CYS A 250 17.71 16.95 -27.09
N GLY A 251 18.28 18.05 -26.60
CA GLY A 251 19.41 18.03 -25.67
C GLY A 251 19.10 17.34 -24.34
N ALA A 252 17.93 17.62 -23.74
CA ALA A 252 17.51 16.97 -22.50
C ALA A 252 17.21 15.48 -22.68
N LEU A 253 16.50 15.11 -23.77
CA LEU A 253 16.20 13.70 -24.06
C LEU A 253 17.47 12.90 -24.37
N LEU A 254 18.47 13.51 -25.02
CA LEU A 254 19.75 12.85 -25.27
C LEU A 254 20.54 12.60 -23.97
N ARG A 255 20.51 13.56 -23.03
CA ARG A 255 21.17 13.41 -21.71
C ARG A 255 20.54 12.32 -20.86
N THR A 256 19.22 12.17 -20.90
CA THR A 256 18.51 11.16 -20.11
C THR A 256 18.36 9.81 -20.83
N GLY A 257 18.44 9.80 -22.16
CA GLY A 257 18.22 8.63 -23.01
C GLY A 257 16.75 8.20 -23.07
N TYR A 258 15.80 9.14 -22.93
CA TYR A 258 14.36 8.85 -22.94
C TYR A 258 13.74 8.96 -24.33
N ASN A 259 12.86 8.01 -24.66
CA ASN A 259 12.20 7.95 -25.95
C ASN A 259 10.75 8.47 -25.88
N LEU A 260 10.40 9.40 -26.78
CA LEU A 260 9.07 10.03 -26.83
C LEU A 260 7.92 9.07 -27.12
N HIS A 261 8.18 8.03 -27.91
CA HIS A 261 7.18 7.05 -28.31
C HIS A 261 6.85 6.01 -27.23
N GLN A 262 7.68 5.90 -26.18
CA GLN A 262 7.55 4.82 -25.19
C GLN A 262 6.60 5.15 -24.02
N TRP A 263 5.86 6.27 -24.08
CA TRP A 263 4.94 6.68 -23.01
C TRP A 263 3.91 5.59 -22.63
N ASN A 264 3.31 4.94 -23.62
CA ASN A 264 2.36 3.84 -23.38
C ASN A 264 3.03 2.63 -22.72
N LEU A 265 4.29 2.33 -23.10
CA LEU A 265 5.04 1.22 -22.53
C LEU A 265 5.35 1.48 -21.05
N CYS A 266 5.79 2.70 -20.69
CA CYS A 266 6.03 3.07 -19.29
C CYS A 266 4.78 2.89 -18.42
N ILE A 267 3.61 3.31 -18.92
CA ILE A 267 2.33 3.15 -18.22
C ILE A 267 1.96 1.67 -18.07
N SER A 268 2.10 0.89 -19.15
CA SER A 268 1.81 -0.55 -19.08
C SER A 268 2.73 -1.29 -18.11
N LEU A 269 4.01 -0.91 -18.02
CA LEU A 269 4.98 -1.50 -17.09
C LEU A 269 4.65 -1.15 -15.63
N LEU A 270 4.23 0.08 -15.36
CA LEU A 270 3.76 0.49 -14.04
C LEU A 270 2.52 -0.31 -13.59
N LEU A 271 1.55 -0.49 -14.48
CA LEU A 271 0.37 -1.30 -14.20
C LEU A 271 0.72 -2.77 -14.00
N ALA A 272 1.57 -3.33 -14.87
CA ALA A 272 2.01 -4.72 -14.77
C ALA A 272 2.77 -4.98 -13.46
N ALA A 273 3.66 -4.08 -13.05
CA ALA A 273 4.37 -4.19 -11.77
C ALA A 273 3.40 -4.09 -10.58
N GLY A 274 2.41 -3.19 -10.63
CA GLY A 274 1.38 -3.10 -9.59
C GLY A 274 0.53 -4.36 -9.47
N ALA A 275 0.15 -4.97 -10.60
CA ALA A 275 -0.59 -6.23 -10.63
C ALA A 275 0.29 -7.39 -10.11
N ALA A 276 1.55 -7.48 -10.56
CA ALA A 276 2.49 -8.49 -10.10
C ALA A 276 2.71 -8.42 -8.57
N CYS A 277 2.90 -7.22 -8.01
CA CYS A 277 3.04 -7.05 -6.56
C CYS A 277 1.78 -7.46 -5.78
N ARG A 278 0.57 -7.25 -6.32
CA ARG A 278 -0.69 -7.71 -5.69
C ARG A 278 -0.83 -9.23 -5.75
N ILE A 279 -0.49 -9.84 -6.88
CA ILE A 279 -0.51 -11.31 -7.02
C ILE A 279 0.49 -11.92 -6.03
N LEU A 280 1.70 -11.35 -5.93
CA LEU A 280 2.68 -11.77 -4.93
C LEU A 280 2.14 -11.62 -3.50
N ALA A 281 1.52 -10.48 -3.17
CA ALA A 281 0.90 -10.26 -1.87
C ALA A 281 -0.19 -11.31 -1.55
N PHE A 282 -1.03 -11.66 -2.54
CA PHE A 282 -2.05 -12.69 -2.39
C PHE A 282 -1.46 -14.08 -2.16
N ILE A 283 -0.49 -14.49 -2.97
CA ILE A 283 0.20 -15.79 -2.82
C ILE A 283 0.84 -15.90 -1.43
N VAL A 284 1.50 -14.83 -1.00
CA VAL A 284 2.17 -14.77 0.30
C VAL A 284 1.16 -14.70 1.44
N SER A 285 -0.07 -14.22 1.23
CA SER A 285 -1.13 -14.30 2.24
C SER A 285 -1.68 -15.73 2.41
N TYR A 286 -1.58 -16.55 1.35
CA TYR A 286 -2.04 -17.94 1.34
C TYR A 286 -1.05 -18.91 2.00
N LEU A 287 0.25 -18.73 1.73
CA LEU A 287 1.33 -19.60 2.22
C LEU A 287 1.49 -19.74 3.77
N PRO A 288 1.33 -18.68 4.60
CA PRO A 288 1.64 -18.72 6.04
C PRO A 288 0.63 -19.51 6.88
N VAL A 289 -0.44 -20.04 6.27
CA VAL A 289 -1.35 -20.98 6.93
C VAL A 289 -0.84 -22.43 6.82
N CYS A 290 -0.07 -22.76 5.78
CA CYS A 290 0.44 -24.11 5.56
C CYS A 290 1.74 -24.40 6.31
N THR A 291 2.53 -23.37 6.61
CA THR A 291 3.70 -23.51 7.46
C THR A 291 3.35 -23.02 8.85
N GLY A 292 3.29 -23.90 9.83
CA GLY A 292 3.39 -23.55 11.25
C GLY A 292 4.76 -22.94 11.60
N LEU A 293 5.35 -22.16 10.69
CA LEU A 293 6.60 -21.46 10.89
C LEU A 293 6.33 -20.29 11.83
N ASN A 294 6.55 -20.59 13.09
CA ASN A 294 6.75 -19.63 14.15
C ASN A 294 7.91 -18.70 13.72
N TRP A 295 7.61 -17.46 13.33
CA TRP A 295 8.60 -16.44 12.96
C TRP A 295 9.57 -16.07 14.11
N GLN A 296 9.38 -16.64 15.32
CA GLN A 296 10.36 -16.58 16.40
C GLN A 296 11.71 -17.23 16.03
N LEU A 297 11.75 -18.23 15.14
CA LEU A 297 13.00 -18.93 14.78
C LEU A 297 13.95 -18.14 13.86
N MET A 298 13.49 -17.07 13.19
CA MET A 298 14.38 -16.14 12.48
C MET A 298 14.75 -14.90 13.32
N ALA A 299 14.11 -14.70 14.48
CA ALA A 299 14.51 -13.70 15.46
C ALA A 299 15.65 -14.20 16.38
N ASP A 300 15.91 -15.51 16.41
CA ASP A 300 17.06 -16.14 17.07
C ASP A 300 18.26 -16.35 16.12
N ILE A 301 18.53 -15.37 15.24
CA ILE A 301 19.91 -15.20 14.76
C ILE A 301 20.69 -14.66 15.96
N PRO A 302 21.71 -15.37 16.47
CA PRO A 302 22.41 -14.96 17.68
C PRO A 302 22.96 -13.54 17.50
N LYS A 303 22.59 -12.65 18.42
CA LYS A 303 23.12 -11.28 18.58
C LYS A 303 24.65 -11.23 18.79
N SER A 304 25.38 -12.33 18.61
CA SER A 304 26.85 -12.39 18.67
C SER A 304 27.51 -11.93 17.36
N SER A 305 26.82 -11.94 16.22
CA SER A 305 27.41 -11.55 14.92
C SER A 305 27.31 -10.06 14.58
N ALA A 306 26.54 -9.27 15.35
CA ALA A 306 26.32 -7.84 15.09
C ALA A 306 27.41 -6.91 15.67
N LYS A 307 28.42 -7.44 16.36
CA LYS A 307 29.55 -6.64 16.89
C LYS A 307 30.76 -6.57 15.95
N ALA A 308 30.77 -7.28 14.82
CA ALA A 308 31.91 -7.32 13.91
C ALA A 308 31.84 -6.34 12.71
N LEU A 309 30.77 -5.55 12.58
CA LEU A 309 30.52 -4.69 11.40
C LEU A 309 30.41 -3.18 11.74
N VAL A 310 30.90 -2.77 12.92
CA VAL A 310 31.05 -1.35 13.34
C VAL A 310 32.53 -0.98 13.54
N GLN A 311 33.46 -1.82 13.09
CA GLN A 311 34.88 -1.45 12.96
C GLN A 311 35.34 -1.72 11.53
N PHE A 312 34.97 -0.83 10.61
CA PHE A 312 35.74 -0.44 9.43
C PHE A 312 35.28 0.94 8.97
#